data_AF-B6VWE2-F1
#
_entry.id   AF-B6VWE2-F1
#
_cell.length_a   1.000
_cell.length_b   1.000
_cell.length_c   1.000
_cell.angle_alpha   90.00
_cell.angle_beta   90.00
_cell.angle_gamma   90.00
#
_symmetry.space_group_name_H-M   'P 1'
#
loop_
_entity.id
_entity.type
_entity.pdbx_description
1 polymer ?
#
loop_
_entity_poly.entity_id
_entity_poly.type
_entity_poly.pdbx_seq_one_letter_code
_entity_poly.pdbx_strand_id
1 'polypeptide(L)'
;MTETKVIYKEASKETIENLIGNSSKTIEDLYKKVLEDLSLLKELNADVPQLLRLAVELRMNMRFILIDLMTSLRGSLNGAYTFEKCYHIKNLEGIRVEGYRLLLGYGEERERSVWTELGCELRQVYQRFERSKYAQVYEGVVALYDKVSTQLRTVMTTYEERKGRNITYHYDDDLYKVYKQLIKVKNKGEDEAMKCVIPWMDALLSIQVLCDTIEYVEALQGNVSSKATGFHYFQINVIKLDFYKRIVYEFSKNDQFKEILDKILKDIDSVDWTAKEKDKLGRLEDWLGKNASNQDKPKTIKDMKDLMNVYLLIEMSFADMSCVIRAFMNAGSDIEYPLTFRRLLVSKVSTLGHLVGYNDTEKDNALWTFIQNAVPADAEKLKTEASEIRMELERLLKQEDVKRRALYVHYLDRDTNDSNIFRILESIEGIDLLIEINAYPAFIKIMGRIRKFLRTLMGEFAIKVDKTTKASNIMMKAQIKRLRQLLKNPKCPAELRISFNKTLDQMEEIFKQYYA
;
A
#
# COMPACT_ATOMS: atom_id res chain seq x y z
N MET A 1 36.11 -1.29 21.48
CA MET A 1 34.79 -1.93 21.65
C MET A 1 34.51 -2.71 20.39
N THR A 2 34.66 -4.03 20.45
CA THR A 2 34.28 -4.94 19.35
C THR A 2 32.76 -4.99 19.26
N GLU A 3 32.20 -4.54 18.14
CA GLU A 3 30.78 -4.73 17.81
C GLU A 3 30.48 -6.23 17.77
N THR A 4 29.83 -6.74 18.80
CA THR A 4 29.26 -8.07 18.79
C THR A 4 28.13 -8.06 17.76
N LYS A 5 28.37 -8.58 16.55
CA LYS A 5 27.30 -8.89 15.60
C LYS A 5 26.33 -9.81 16.31
N VAL A 6 25.13 -9.32 16.61
CA VAL A 6 24.03 -10.15 17.11
C VAL A 6 23.79 -11.22 16.05
N ILE A 7 24.13 -12.47 16.36
CA ILE A 7 23.82 -13.61 15.51
C ILE A 7 22.34 -13.88 15.72
N TYR A 8 21.49 -13.30 14.88
CA TYR A 8 20.09 -13.65 14.83
C TYR A 8 19.97 -15.10 14.36
N LYS A 9 19.44 -15.97 15.22
CA LYS A 9 19.13 -17.36 14.86
C LYS A 9 17.77 -17.36 14.19
N GLU A 10 17.68 -17.90 12.98
CA GLU A 10 16.41 -18.08 12.30
C GLU A 10 15.45 -18.93 13.16
N ALA A 11 14.18 -18.55 13.15
CA ALA A 11 13.14 -19.32 13.84
C ALA A 11 13.06 -20.72 13.22
N SER A 12 12.84 -21.73 14.07
CA SER A 12 12.65 -23.09 13.56
C SER A 12 11.34 -23.19 12.77
N LYS A 13 11.28 -24.17 11.85
CA LYS A 13 10.05 -24.45 11.09
C LYS A 13 8.84 -24.70 12.02
N GLU A 14 9.05 -25.47 13.09
CA GLU A 14 8.04 -25.74 14.11
C GLU A 14 7.57 -24.45 14.80
N THR A 15 8.50 -23.53 15.12
CA THR A 15 8.15 -22.23 15.69
C THR A 15 7.26 -21.43 14.75
N ILE A 16 7.60 -21.39 13.45
CA ILE A 16 6.83 -20.68 12.43
C ILE A 16 5.44 -21.30 12.26
N GLU A 17 5.35 -22.64 12.16
CA GLU A 17 4.08 -23.37 12.05
C GLU A 17 3.18 -23.13 13.27
N ASN A 18 3.75 -23.13 14.48
CA ASN A 18 3.04 -22.82 15.71
C ASN A 18 2.54 -21.37 15.75
N LEU A 19 3.35 -20.41 15.30
CA LEU A 19 2.92 -19.00 15.20
C LEU A 19 1.74 -18.85 14.23
N ILE A 20 1.83 -19.46 13.04
CA ILE A 20 0.74 -19.43 12.04
C ILE A 20 -0.53 -20.03 12.62
N GLY A 21 -0.45 -21.21 13.23
CA GLY A 21 -1.59 -21.90 13.82
C GLY A 21 -2.24 -21.13 14.98
N ASN A 22 -1.42 -20.56 15.86
CA ASN A 22 -1.91 -19.77 16.99
C ASN A 22 -2.55 -18.46 16.54
N SER A 23 -1.91 -17.74 15.61
CA SER A 23 -2.49 -16.52 15.03
C SER A 23 -3.86 -16.78 14.41
N SER A 24 -4.06 -17.93 13.75
CA SER A 24 -5.37 -18.31 13.20
C SER A 24 -6.47 -18.38 14.23
N LYS A 25 -6.20 -19.07 15.35
CA LYS A 25 -7.16 -19.22 16.44
C LYS A 25 -7.43 -17.87 17.11
N THR A 26 -6.39 -17.08 17.34
CA THR A 26 -6.50 -15.76 17.95
C THR A 26 -7.30 -14.79 17.08
N ILE A 27 -7.13 -14.81 15.76
CA ILE A 27 -7.93 -13.99 14.83
C ILE A 27 -9.42 -14.32 14.96
N GLU A 28 -9.78 -15.61 14.95
CA GLU A 28 -11.17 -16.06 15.06
C GLU A 28 -11.79 -15.68 16.41
N ASP A 29 -11.04 -15.83 17.50
CA ASP A 29 -11.51 -15.47 18.85
C ASP A 29 -11.65 -13.96 19.03
N LEU A 30 -10.71 -13.17 18.49
CA LEU A 30 -10.81 -11.71 18.49
C LEU A 30 -11.99 -11.23 17.65
N TYR A 31 -12.29 -11.89 16.53
CA TYR A 31 -13.42 -11.52 15.69
C TYR A 31 -14.75 -11.64 16.43
N LYS A 32 -14.99 -12.78 17.09
CA LYS A 32 -16.18 -12.97 17.94
C LYS A 32 -16.31 -11.86 18.99
N LYS A 33 -15.21 -11.52 19.63
CA LYS A 33 -15.14 -10.45 20.64
C LYS A 33 -15.42 -9.05 20.09
N VAL A 34 -14.99 -8.75 18.86
CA VAL A 34 -15.33 -7.49 18.19
C VAL A 34 -16.83 -7.39 17.93
N LEU A 35 -17.46 -8.50 17.54
CA LEU A 35 -18.90 -8.56 17.30
C LEU A 35 -19.71 -8.42 18.60
N GLU A 36 -19.22 -8.99 19.69
CA GLU A 36 -19.78 -8.79 21.04
C GLU A 36 -19.73 -7.30 21.43
N ASP A 37 -18.57 -6.65 21.27
CA ASP A 37 -18.43 -5.22 21.57
C ASP A 37 -19.35 -4.37 20.67
N LEU A 38 -19.50 -4.72 19.39
CA LEU A 38 -20.41 -4.04 18.46
C LEU A 38 -21.88 -4.17 18.85
N SER A 39 -22.32 -5.38 19.22
CA SER A 39 -23.68 -5.63 19.70
C SER A 39 -23.94 -4.79 20.95
N LEU A 40 -22.97 -4.79 21.87
CA LEU A 40 -23.05 -4.02 23.10
C LEU A 40 -23.19 -2.53 22.81
N LEU A 41 -22.33 -1.94 21.97
CA LEU A 41 -22.38 -0.51 21.61
C LEU A 41 -23.72 -0.08 21.00
N LYS A 42 -24.39 -0.96 20.25
CA LYS A 42 -25.72 -0.70 19.67
C LYS A 42 -26.84 -0.69 20.73
N GLU A 43 -26.67 -1.48 21.78
CA GLU A 43 -27.65 -1.64 22.86
C GLU A 43 -27.44 -0.67 24.01
N LEU A 44 -26.28 -0.01 24.11
CA LEU A 44 -26.01 0.99 25.14
C LEU A 44 -27.01 2.16 24.99
N ASN A 45 -27.95 2.26 25.94
CA ASN A 45 -28.84 3.39 26.05
C ASN A 45 -28.11 4.61 26.67
N ALA A 46 -28.80 5.74 26.74
CA ALA A 46 -28.23 6.98 27.31
C ALA A 46 -27.88 6.87 28.81
N ASP A 47 -28.35 5.83 29.50
CA ASP A 47 -28.12 5.62 30.94
C ASP A 47 -26.78 4.88 31.21
N VAL A 48 -26.11 4.37 30.19
CA VAL A 48 -24.81 3.71 30.33
C VAL A 48 -23.72 4.77 30.57
N PRO A 49 -22.85 4.58 31.58
CA PRO A 49 -21.74 5.50 31.82
C PRO A 49 -20.87 5.70 30.58
N GLN A 50 -20.58 6.98 30.26
CA GLN A 50 -19.74 7.34 29.12
C GLN A 50 -18.35 6.65 29.19
N LEU A 51 -17.80 6.48 30.39
CA LEU A 51 -16.54 5.77 30.61
C LEU A 51 -16.60 4.31 30.09
N LEU A 52 -17.70 3.60 30.35
CA LEU A 52 -17.89 2.23 29.86
C LEU A 52 -18.05 2.21 28.33
N ARG A 53 -18.84 3.15 27.77
CA ARG A 53 -19.03 3.28 26.32
C ARG A 53 -17.70 3.48 25.58
N LEU A 54 -16.88 4.41 26.05
CA LEU A 54 -15.55 4.68 25.48
C LEU A 54 -14.60 3.48 25.64
N ALA A 55 -14.66 2.77 26.77
CA ALA A 55 -13.85 1.57 26.98
C ALA A 55 -14.21 0.44 26.00
N VAL A 56 -15.50 0.20 25.75
CA VAL A 56 -15.98 -0.80 24.78
C VAL A 56 -15.60 -0.39 23.36
N GLU A 57 -15.77 0.88 22.98
CA GLU A 57 -15.37 1.38 21.67
C GLU A 57 -13.85 1.23 21.43
N LEU A 58 -13.05 1.64 22.41
CA LEU A 58 -11.59 1.49 22.35
C LEU A 58 -11.17 0.02 22.23
N ARG A 59 -11.84 -0.87 22.97
CA ARG A 59 -11.59 -2.31 22.94
C ARG A 59 -11.92 -2.93 21.59
N MET A 60 -13.07 -2.60 21.02
CA MET A 60 -13.49 -3.01 19.67
C MET A 60 -12.46 -2.59 18.61
N ASN A 61 -12.10 -1.30 18.62
CA ASN A 61 -11.13 -0.71 17.70
C ASN A 61 -9.76 -1.41 17.79
N MET A 62 -9.26 -1.60 19.00
CA MET A 62 -7.99 -2.28 19.26
C MET A 62 -8.00 -3.74 18.80
N ARG A 63 -9.07 -4.49 19.10
CA ARG A 63 -9.21 -5.90 18.70
C ARG A 63 -9.22 -6.04 17.18
N PHE A 64 -9.89 -5.14 16.46
CA PHE A 64 -9.84 -5.12 15.00
C PHE A 64 -8.43 -4.84 14.46
N ILE A 65 -7.70 -3.89 15.04
CA ILE A 65 -6.31 -3.62 14.65
C ILE A 65 -5.45 -4.88 14.83
N LEU A 66 -5.60 -5.60 15.94
CA LEU A 66 -4.90 -6.87 16.18
C LEU A 66 -5.25 -7.94 15.14
N ILE A 67 -6.53 -8.08 14.78
CA ILE A 67 -6.97 -9.01 13.72
C ILE A 67 -6.25 -8.70 12.40
N ASP A 68 -6.21 -7.43 11.98
CA ASP A 68 -5.60 -7.04 10.71
C ASP A 68 -4.07 -7.21 10.72
N LEU A 69 -3.42 -6.89 11.85
CA LEU A 69 -1.99 -7.14 12.06
C LEU A 69 -1.68 -8.64 11.94
N MET A 70 -2.42 -9.49 12.66
CA MET A 70 -2.20 -10.94 12.64
C MET A 70 -2.47 -11.52 11.25
N THR A 71 -3.47 -11.02 10.52
CA THR A 71 -3.75 -11.44 9.14
C THR A 71 -2.55 -11.13 8.23
N SER A 72 -1.98 -9.92 8.31
CA SER A 72 -0.77 -9.57 7.55
C SER A 72 0.46 -10.36 7.99
N LEU A 73 0.65 -10.57 9.30
CA LEU A 73 1.79 -11.31 9.85
C LEU A 73 1.75 -12.75 9.37
N ARG A 74 0.58 -13.39 9.37
CA ARG A 74 0.41 -14.73 8.81
C ARG A 74 0.70 -14.79 7.31
N GLY A 75 0.26 -13.79 6.55
CA GLY A 75 0.65 -13.67 5.14
C GLY A 75 2.16 -13.60 4.96
N SER A 76 2.87 -12.86 5.82
CA SER A 76 4.33 -12.78 5.80
C SER A 76 5.00 -14.12 6.15
N LEU A 77 4.52 -14.80 7.20
CA LEU A 77 5.05 -16.09 7.65
C LEU A 77 4.80 -17.22 6.63
N ASN A 78 3.67 -17.20 5.93
CA ASN A 78 3.36 -18.12 4.83
C ASN A 78 4.03 -17.72 3.51
N GLY A 79 4.62 -16.54 3.43
CA GLY A 79 5.18 -15.99 2.20
C GLY A 79 6.37 -16.81 1.70
N ALA A 80 6.26 -17.31 0.47
CA ALA A 80 7.32 -18.09 -0.18
C ALA A 80 8.32 -17.19 -0.92
N TYR A 81 7.91 -15.98 -1.30
CA TYR A 81 8.70 -15.07 -2.11
C TYR A 81 9.08 -13.80 -1.35
N THR A 82 10.25 -13.25 -1.68
CA THR A 82 10.73 -12.00 -1.08
C THR A 82 9.75 -10.84 -1.27
N PHE A 83 9.15 -10.72 -2.48
CA PHE A 83 8.16 -9.68 -2.74
C PHE A 83 6.93 -9.84 -1.83
N GLU A 84 6.44 -11.08 -1.69
CA GLU A 84 5.28 -11.42 -0.85
C GLU A 84 5.53 -11.06 0.62
N LYS A 85 6.70 -11.40 1.16
CA LYS A 85 7.10 -10.98 2.51
C LYS A 85 7.14 -9.46 2.64
N CYS A 86 7.75 -8.75 1.68
CA CYS A 86 7.82 -7.29 1.69
C CYS A 86 6.43 -6.64 1.64
N TYR A 87 5.52 -7.18 0.83
CA TYR A 87 4.14 -6.73 0.72
C TYR A 87 3.41 -6.84 2.07
N HIS A 88 3.52 -7.98 2.74
CA HIS A 88 2.88 -8.19 4.03
C HIS A 88 3.49 -7.34 5.15
N ILE A 89 4.81 -7.16 5.17
CA ILE A 89 5.50 -6.31 6.15
C ILE A 89 5.07 -4.84 5.99
N LYS A 90 4.97 -4.35 4.76
CA LYS A 90 4.43 -3.02 4.47
C LYS A 90 3.01 -2.83 4.99
N ASN A 91 2.17 -3.86 4.84
CA ASN A 91 0.83 -3.81 5.38
C ASN A 91 0.84 -3.70 6.90
N LEU A 92 1.77 -4.35 7.61
CA LEU A 92 1.90 -4.18 9.06
C LEU A 92 2.22 -2.73 9.45
N GLU A 93 3.14 -2.08 8.73
CA GLU A 93 3.45 -0.66 8.96
C GLU A 93 2.23 0.24 8.69
N GLY A 94 1.50 -0.03 7.61
CA GLY A 94 0.29 0.71 7.24
C GLY A 94 -0.83 0.56 8.27
N ILE A 95 -1.08 -0.67 8.75
CA ILE A 95 -2.05 -0.96 9.80
C ILE A 95 -1.68 -0.27 11.10
N ARG A 96 -0.38 -0.21 11.46
CA ARG A 96 0.08 0.53 12.63
C ARG A 96 -0.23 2.03 12.50
N VAL A 97 0.00 2.63 11.32
CA VAL A 97 -0.29 4.05 11.08
C VAL A 97 -1.78 4.36 11.18
N GLU A 98 -2.63 3.54 10.55
CA GLU A 98 -4.10 3.70 10.61
C GLU A 98 -4.64 3.41 12.00
N GLY A 99 -4.13 2.37 12.67
CA GLY A 99 -4.50 2.01 14.03
C GLY A 99 -4.12 3.08 15.05
N TYR A 100 -2.91 3.64 14.97
CA TYR A 100 -2.52 4.74 15.84
C TYR A 100 -3.40 5.97 15.61
N ARG A 101 -3.74 6.28 14.35
CA ARG A 101 -4.66 7.39 14.04
C ARG A 101 -6.05 7.16 14.63
N LEU A 102 -6.59 5.94 14.48
CA LEU A 102 -7.90 5.57 15.02
C LEU A 102 -7.95 5.73 16.54
N LEU A 103 -6.92 5.26 17.24
CA LEU A 103 -6.93 5.25 18.70
C LEU A 103 -6.54 6.61 19.31
N LEU A 104 -5.56 7.33 18.75
CA LEU A 104 -4.95 8.51 19.36
C LEU A 104 -5.04 9.80 18.54
N GLY A 105 -5.41 9.73 17.26
CA GLY A 105 -5.41 10.88 16.34
C GLY A 105 -4.02 11.48 16.06
N TYR A 106 -3.96 12.42 15.12
CA TYR A 106 -2.79 13.28 14.88
C TYR A 106 -3.17 14.76 14.90
N GLY A 107 -2.29 15.61 15.43
CA GLY A 107 -2.53 17.06 15.47
C GLY A 107 -3.82 17.39 16.21
N GLU A 108 -4.71 18.15 15.58
CA GLU A 108 -6.03 18.53 16.14
C GLU A 108 -6.94 17.31 16.37
N GLU A 109 -6.81 16.23 15.59
CA GLU A 109 -7.60 15.00 15.77
C GLU A 109 -7.33 14.35 17.14
N ARG A 110 -6.16 14.61 17.74
CA ARG A 110 -5.76 14.01 19.00
C ARG A 110 -6.68 14.40 20.15
N GLU A 111 -7.18 15.62 20.14
CA GLU A 111 -8.05 16.15 21.21
C GLU A 111 -9.42 15.46 21.23
N ARG A 112 -9.86 14.97 20.07
CA ARG A 112 -11.14 14.25 19.88
C ARG A 112 -10.97 12.74 19.69
N SER A 113 -9.78 12.22 19.99
CA SER A 113 -9.54 10.78 19.88
C SER A 113 -10.18 10.04 21.04
N VAL A 114 -10.65 8.81 20.77
CA VAL A 114 -11.23 7.93 21.80
C VAL A 114 -10.31 7.75 23.01
N TRP A 115 -8.98 7.73 22.80
CA TRP A 115 -8.01 7.64 23.90
C TRP A 115 -7.99 8.87 24.82
N THR A 116 -8.05 10.07 24.22
CA THR A 116 -8.07 11.33 24.98
C THR A 116 -9.39 11.49 25.72
N GLU A 117 -10.51 11.21 25.04
CA GLU A 117 -11.85 11.27 25.65
C GLU A 117 -11.97 10.30 26.83
N LEU A 118 -11.49 9.06 26.69
CA LEU A 118 -11.46 8.08 27.77
C LEU A 118 -10.69 8.61 28.99
N GLY A 119 -9.52 9.23 28.76
CA GLY A 119 -8.70 9.80 29.83
C GLY A 119 -9.39 10.95 30.55
N CYS A 120 -10.07 11.82 29.82
CA CYS A 120 -10.86 12.92 30.38
C CYS A 120 -12.00 12.39 31.25
N GLU A 121 -12.80 11.46 30.72
CA GLU A 121 -13.92 10.86 31.45
C GLU A 121 -13.46 10.08 32.68
N LEU A 122 -12.38 9.29 32.57
CA LEU A 122 -11.82 8.54 33.69
C LEU A 122 -11.41 9.46 34.83
N ARG A 123 -10.76 10.60 34.54
CA ARG A 123 -10.36 11.57 35.58
C ARG A 123 -11.56 12.27 36.21
N GLN A 124 -12.60 12.59 35.43
CA GLN A 124 -13.84 13.14 35.98
C GLN A 124 -14.54 12.16 36.92
N VAL A 125 -14.62 10.88 36.51
CA VAL A 125 -15.20 9.82 37.34
C VAL A 125 -14.39 9.64 38.63
N TYR A 126 -13.06 9.60 38.53
CA TYR A 126 -12.19 9.53 39.71
C TYR A 126 -12.47 10.68 40.70
N GLN A 127 -12.56 11.93 40.22
CA GLN A 127 -12.88 13.08 41.07
C GLN A 127 -14.24 12.95 41.76
N ARG A 128 -15.27 12.40 41.09
CA ARG A 128 -16.59 12.16 41.71
C ARG A 128 -16.52 11.13 42.83
N PHE A 129 -15.62 10.15 42.71
CA PHE A 129 -15.47 9.04 43.66
C PHE A 129 -14.31 9.20 44.65
N GLU A 130 -13.60 10.32 44.65
CA GLU A 130 -12.40 10.57 45.47
C GLU A 130 -12.66 10.38 46.98
N ARG A 131 -13.90 10.59 47.43
CA ARG A 131 -14.33 10.41 48.83
C ARG A 131 -15.18 9.15 49.07
N SER A 132 -15.19 8.22 48.13
CA SER A 132 -15.99 7.00 48.18
C SER A 132 -15.13 5.77 48.48
N LYS A 133 -15.79 4.63 48.75
CA LYS A 133 -15.11 3.32 48.86
C LYS A 133 -14.39 2.87 47.57
N TYR A 134 -14.65 3.52 46.43
CA TYR A 134 -14.04 3.20 45.13
C TYR A 134 -12.82 4.08 44.79
N ALA A 135 -12.42 5.03 45.65
CA ALA A 135 -11.33 5.98 45.36
C ALA A 135 -10.02 5.28 44.98
N GLN A 136 -9.57 4.32 45.79
CA GLN A 136 -8.34 3.54 45.53
C GLN A 136 -8.40 2.72 44.24
N VAL A 137 -9.60 2.24 43.89
CA VAL A 137 -9.82 1.46 42.67
C VAL A 137 -9.60 2.35 41.45
N TYR A 138 -10.26 3.51 41.41
CA TYR A 138 -10.10 4.47 40.31
C TYR A 138 -8.72 5.11 40.25
N GLU A 139 -8.05 5.32 41.39
CA GLU A 139 -6.65 5.73 41.43
C GLU A 139 -5.77 4.70 40.68
N GLY A 140 -5.98 3.40 40.93
CA GLY A 140 -5.30 2.33 40.21
C GLY A 140 -5.60 2.31 38.71
N VAL A 141 -6.85 2.56 38.30
CA VAL A 141 -7.23 2.65 36.88
C VAL A 141 -6.58 3.86 36.19
N VAL A 142 -6.53 5.02 36.85
CA VAL A 142 -5.82 6.22 36.34
C VAL A 142 -4.32 5.95 36.20
N ALA A 143 -3.69 5.32 37.20
CA ALA A 143 -2.29 4.94 37.11
C ALA A 143 -2.01 3.96 35.95
N LEU A 144 -2.93 3.02 35.71
CA LEU A 144 -2.86 2.12 34.55
C LEU A 144 -3.00 2.90 33.24
N TYR A 145 -3.98 3.80 33.12
CA TYR A 145 -4.12 4.68 31.94
C TYR A 145 -2.85 5.49 31.67
N ASP A 146 -2.23 6.07 32.70
CA ASP A 146 -1.01 6.86 32.56
C ASP A 146 0.21 6.00 32.15
N LYS A 147 0.27 4.75 32.65
CA LYS A 147 1.27 3.76 32.22
C LYS A 147 1.09 3.38 30.75
N VAL A 148 -0.13 3.04 30.33
CA VAL A 148 -0.42 2.69 28.93
C VAL A 148 -0.19 3.89 28.01
N SER A 149 -0.58 5.09 28.43
CA SER A 149 -0.30 6.34 27.69
C SER A 149 1.21 6.55 27.47
N THR A 150 2.02 6.22 28.48
CA THR A 150 3.48 6.32 28.36
C THR A 150 4.02 5.30 27.36
N GLN A 151 3.52 4.07 27.39
CA GLN A 151 3.88 3.05 26.39
C GLN A 151 3.46 3.46 24.97
N LEU A 152 2.23 3.95 24.78
CA LEU A 152 1.74 4.41 23.48
C LEU A 152 2.58 5.55 22.88
N ARG A 153 3.11 6.44 23.71
CA ARG A 153 4.05 7.49 23.28
C ARG A 153 5.35 6.94 22.71
N THR A 154 5.83 5.79 23.20
CA THR A 154 7.07 5.17 22.70
C THR A 154 6.92 4.53 21.32
N VAL A 155 5.69 4.23 20.92
CA VAL A 155 5.36 3.56 19.64
C VAL A 155 4.65 4.49 18.65
N MET A 156 4.69 5.80 18.93
CA MET A 156 4.12 6.84 18.07
C MET A 156 4.70 6.79 16.66
N THR A 157 3.85 6.94 15.66
CA THR A 157 4.29 6.97 14.27
C THR A 157 4.87 8.33 13.89
N THR A 158 5.91 8.30 13.05
CA THR A 158 6.61 9.48 12.55
C THR A 158 5.87 10.12 11.38
N TYR A 159 6.28 11.32 10.96
CA TYR A 159 5.74 11.96 9.75
C TYR A 159 6.07 11.14 8.49
N GLU A 160 7.28 10.61 8.41
CA GLU A 160 7.80 9.81 7.31
C GLU A 160 7.02 8.51 7.14
N GLU A 161 6.68 7.84 8.24
CA GLU A 161 5.87 6.63 8.24
C GLU A 161 4.44 6.92 7.78
N ARG A 162 3.84 8.03 8.24
CA ARG A 162 2.52 8.48 7.78
C ARG A 162 2.50 8.75 6.28
N LYS A 163 3.56 9.39 5.75
CA LYS A 163 3.73 9.61 4.31
C LYS A 163 3.95 8.29 3.55
N GLY A 164 4.73 7.37 4.11
CA GLY A 164 4.97 6.04 3.55
C GLY A 164 3.69 5.20 3.41
N ARG A 165 2.75 5.33 4.36
CA ARG A 165 1.43 4.70 4.30
C ARG A 165 0.60 5.16 3.10
N ASN A 166 0.53 6.47 2.83
CA ASN A 166 -0.21 7.00 1.67
C ASN A 166 0.33 6.41 0.35
N ILE A 167 1.66 6.39 0.23
CA ILE A 167 2.35 5.79 -0.92
C ILE A 167 2.00 4.29 -1.07
N THR A 168 1.87 3.57 0.05
CA THR A 168 1.70 2.10 0.05
C THR A 168 0.28 1.64 -0.28
N TYR A 169 -0.75 2.24 0.32
CA TYR A 169 -2.13 1.79 0.06
C TYR A 169 -2.79 2.47 -1.12
N HIS A 170 -2.33 3.67 -1.44
CA HIS A 170 -3.02 4.46 -2.44
C HIS A 170 -2.29 4.54 -3.76
N TYR A 171 -1.05 4.07 -3.86
CA TYR A 171 -0.15 4.39 -4.97
C TYR A 171 -0.01 5.92 -5.17
N ASP A 172 -0.22 6.70 -4.12
CA ASP A 172 -0.10 8.16 -4.17
C ASP A 172 1.35 8.53 -4.50
N ASP A 173 1.52 9.55 -5.34
CA ASP A 173 2.77 9.98 -5.96
C ASP A 173 3.30 9.08 -7.09
N ASP A 174 4.52 9.41 -7.54
CA ASP A 174 5.37 8.65 -8.45
C ASP A 174 5.60 7.19 -7.99
N LEU A 175 5.33 6.21 -8.85
CA LEU A 175 5.42 4.77 -8.54
C LEU A 175 6.84 4.34 -8.15
N TYR A 176 7.88 5.08 -8.55
CA TYR A 176 9.23 4.81 -8.09
C TYR A 176 9.38 5.00 -6.58
N LYS A 177 8.61 5.92 -5.98
CA LYS A 177 8.57 6.07 -4.51
C LYS A 177 7.90 4.86 -3.84
N VAL A 178 6.81 4.34 -4.43
CA VAL A 178 6.12 3.12 -3.96
C VAL A 178 7.08 1.93 -3.97
N TYR A 179 7.79 1.76 -5.09
CA TYR A 179 8.84 0.77 -5.25
C TYR A 179 9.96 0.93 -4.20
N LYS A 180 10.45 2.15 -3.96
CA LYS A 180 11.49 2.40 -2.95
C LYS A 180 11.07 1.98 -1.55
N GLN A 181 9.80 2.14 -1.19
CA GLN A 181 9.30 1.60 0.08
C GLN A 181 9.34 0.07 0.10
N LEU A 182 9.14 -0.60 -1.05
CA LEU A 182 9.14 -2.08 -1.12
C LEU A 182 10.57 -2.61 -0.98
N ILE A 183 11.49 -2.02 -1.73
CA ILE A 183 12.90 -2.42 -1.71
C ILE A 183 13.57 -2.09 -0.37
N LYS A 184 13.06 -1.10 0.38
CA LYS A 184 13.54 -0.80 1.75
C LYS A 184 13.44 -2.05 2.62
N VAL A 185 12.30 -2.74 2.59
CA VAL A 185 12.09 -3.98 3.36
C VAL A 185 13.02 -5.09 2.85
N LYS A 186 13.15 -5.27 1.54
CA LYS A 186 14.07 -6.24 0.93
C LYS A 186 15.53 -6.02 1.37
N ASN A 187 15.99 -4.77 1.38
CA ASN A 187 17.40 -4.42 1.62
C ASN A 187 17.77 -4.38 3.10
N LYS A 188 16.83 -3.95 3.95
CA LYS A 188 17.07 -3.78 5.39
C LYS A 188 16.60 -4.98 6.23
N GLY A 189 15.87 -5.91 5.62
CA GLY A 189 15.22 -7.01 6.32
C GLY A 189 13.93 -6.57 7.03
N GLU A 190 13.29 -7.55 7.67
CA GLU A 190 12.03 -7.37 8.41
C GLU A 190 12.22 -6.74 9.80
N ASP A 191 13.44 -6.75 10.33
CA ASP A 191 13.78 -6.32 11.69
C ASP A 191 13.35 -4.88 12.01
N GLU A 192 13.59 -3.92 11.11
CA GLU A 192 13.21 -2.52 11.35
C GLU A 192 11.69 -2.38 11.54
N ALA A 193 10.91 -3.04 10.68
CA ALA A 193 9.45 -3.02 10.77
C ALA A 193 8.97 -3.77 12.01
N MET A 194 9.55 -4.95 12.30
CA MET A 194 9.13 -5.76 13.46
C MET A 194 9.47 -5.10 14.80
N LYS A 195 10.58 -4.36 14.90
CA LYS A 195 10.93 -3.53 16.07
C LYS A 195 9.89 -2.46 16.39
N CYS A 196 9.09 -2.06 15.40
CA CYS A 196 8.00 -1.11 15.57
C CYS A 196 6.65 -1.81 15.80
N VAL A 197 6.39 -2.91 15.10
CA VAL A 197 5.10 -3.62 15.14
C VAL A 197 4.93 -4.40 16.43
N ILE A 198 5.97 -5.07 16.93
CA ILE A 198 5.87 -5.88 18.16
C ILE A 198 5.53 -5.01 19.38
N PRO A 199 6.25 -3.90 19.67
CA PRO A 199 5.89 -3.03 20.79
C PRO A 199 4.50 -2.39 20.63
N TRP A 200 4.05 -2.19 19.38
CA TRP A 200 2.68 -1.73 19.12
C TRP A 200 1.65 -2.79 19.50
N MET A 201 1.86 -4.06 19.15
CA MET A 201 1.00 -5.16 19.61
C MET A 201 0.96 -5.25 21.14
N ASP A 202 2.09 -5.10 21.82
CA ASP A 202 2.15 -5.07 23.29
C ASP A 202 1.37 -3.89 23.88
N ALA A 203 1.40 -2.73 23.22
CA ALA A 203 0.62 -1.57 23.64
C ALA A 203 -0.88 -1.82 23.47
N LEU A 204 -1.32 -2.44 22.36
CA LEU A 204 -2.70 -2.84 22.13
C LEU A 204 -3.20 -3.84 23.20
N LEU A 205 -2.37 -4.82 23.58
CA LEU A 205 -2.69 -5.73 24.68
C LEU A 205 -2.81 -5.00 26.03
N SER A 206 -2.01 -3.96 26.24
CA SER A 206 -2.12 -3.15 27.46
C SER A 206 -3.40 -2.30 27.48
N ILE A 207 -3.89 -1.86 26.32
CA ILE A 207 -5.21 -1.25 26.17
C ILE A 207 -6.32 -2.26 26.53
N GLN A 208 -6.22 -3.52 26.09
CA GLN A 208 -7.18 -4.58 26.48
C GLN A 208 -7.28 -4.70 28.00
N VAL A 209 -6.15 -4.76 28.70
CA VAL A 209 -6.11 -4.86 30.17
C VAL A 209 -6.78 -3.65 30.82
N LEU A 210 -6.54 -2.43 30.32
CA LEU A 210 -7.19 -1.23 30.81
C LEU A 210 -8.72 -1.30 30.63
N CYS A 211 -9.19 -1.62 29.43
CA CYS A 211 -10.63 -1.70 29.13
C CYS A 211 -11.33 -2.76 29.99
N ASP A 212 -10.73 -3.94 30.15
CA ASP A 212 -11.28 -5.01 30.99
C ASP A 212 -11.31 -4.61 32.47
N THR A 213 -10.31 -3.83 32.92
CA THR A 213 -10.30 -3.28 34.28
C THR A 213 -11.42 -2.26 34.48
N ILE A 214 -11.63 -1.34 33.52
CA ILE A 214 -12.73 -0.36 33.57
C ILE A 214 -14.07 -1.09 33.64
N GLU A 215 -14.31 -2.05 32.75
CA GLU A 215 -15.55 -2.82 32.72
C GLU A 215 -15.80 -3.57 34.04
N TYR A 216 -14.76 -4.18 34.62
CA TYR A 216 -14.86 -4.82 35.93
C TYR A 216 -15.27 -3.83 37.03
N VAL A 217 -14.67 -2.64 37.06
CA VAL A 217 -14.97 -1.60 38.06
C VAL A 217 -16.38 -1.05 37.88
N GLU A 218 -16.84 -0.84 36.65
CA GLU A 218 -18.21 -0.42 36.34
C GLU A 218 -19.23 -1.49 36.77
N ALA A 219 -18.93 -2.77 36.52
CA ALA A 219 -19.78 -3.88 36.95
C ALA A 219 -19.92 -3.95 38.48
N LEU A 220 -18.84 -3.70 39.24
CA LEU A 220 -18.89 -3.61 40.71
C LEU A 220 -19.79 -2.49 41.23
N GLN A 221 -20.02 -1.45 40.43
CA GLN A 221 -20.91 -0.33 40.76
C GLN A 221 -22.37 -0.60 40.39
N GLY A 222 -22.67 -1.76 39.79
CA GLY A 222 -24.00 -2.08 39.27
C GLY A 222 -24.27 -1.48 37.88
N ASN A 223 -23.28 -0.80 37.29
CA ASN A 223 -23.30 -0.37 35.90
C ASN A 223 -22.97 -1.59 35.05
N VAL A 224 -23.95 -2.46 34.85
CA VAL A 224 -23.81 -3.62 33.96
C VAL A 224 -24.15 -3.18 32.55
N SER A 225 -23.27 -3.51 31.60
CA SER A 225 -23.72 -3.81 30.24
C SER A 225 -24.85 -4.83 30.38
N SER A 226 -26.09 -4.47 30.03
CA SER A 226 -27.25 -5.35 30.24
C SER A 226 -26.92 -6.76 29.76
N LYS A 227 -27.13 -7.74 30.65
CA LYS A 227 -27.12 -9.20 30.44
C LYS A 227 -26.65 -9.61 29.05
N ALA A 228 -25.48 -10.26 28.96
CA ALA A 228 -25.08 -11.20 27.91
C ALA A 228 -26.14 -11.28 26.79
N THR A 229 -26.17 -10.28 25.93
CA THR A 229 -27.25 -10.20 24.95
C THR A 229 -27.01 -11.36 24.02
N GLY A 230 -28.01 -12.24 23.98
CA GLY A 230 -27.88 -13.55 23.37
C GLY A 230 -27.25 -13.38 22.00
N PHE A 231 -26.10 -14.02 21.80
CA PHE A 231 -25.28 -13.98 20.59
C PHE A 231 -26.12 -13.60 19.37
N HIS A 232 -26.08 -12.32 18.99
CA HIS A 232 -26.42 -11.98 17.62
C HIS A 232 -25.27 -12.55 16.81
N TYR A 233 -25.50 -13.75 16.25
CA TYR A 233 -24.58 -14.43 15.35
C TYR A 233 -24.33 -13.53 14.13
N PHE A 234 -23.42 -12.56 14.26
CA PHE A 234 -22.63 -12.07 13.15
C PHE A 234 -21.65 -13.20 12.78
N GLN A 235 -22.18 -14.28 12.24
CA GLN A 235 -21.36 -15.22 11.49
C GLN A 235 -21.29 -14.68 10.09
N ILE A 236 -20.10 -14.72 9.48
CA ILE A 236 -19.99 -14.68 8.03
C ILE A 236 -20.99 -15.70 7.52
N ASN A 237 -22.01 -15.23 6.81
CA ASN A 237 -23.12 -16.05 6.36
C ASN A 237 -22.57 -17.37 5.81
N VAL A 238 -23.03 -18.51 6.37
CA VAL A 238 -22.50 -19.84 6.05
C VAL A 238 -22.41 -20.08 4.55
N ILE A 239 -23.38 -19.58 3.78
CA ILE A 239 -23.40 -19.66 2.32
C ILE A 239 -22.24 -18.86 1.69
N LYS A 240 -21.95 -17.65 2.21
CA LYS A 240 -20.82 -16.83 1.75
C LYS A 240 -19.48 -17.47 2.10
N LEU A 241 -19.38 -18.03 3.30
CA LEU A 241 -18.19 -18.74 3.74
C LEU A 241 -17.92 -19.98 2.87
N ASP A 242 -18.94 -20.77 2.59
CA ASP A 242 -18.85 -21.90 1.67
C ASP A 242 -18.42 -21.45 0.27
N PHE A 243 -18.89 -20.28 -0.18
CA PHE A 243 -18.49 -19.71 -1.45
C PHE A 243 -16.99 -19.35 -1.45
N TYR A 244 -16.48 -18.66 -0.43
CA TYR A 244 -15.05 -18.38 -0.26
C TYR A 244 -14.22 -19.67 -0.29
N LYS A 245 -14.60 -20.67 0.52
CA LYS A 245 -13.91 -21.96 0.59
C LYS A 245 -13.94 -22.70 -0.75
N ARG A 246 -15.05 -22.61 -1.49
CA ARG A 246 -15.16 -23.20 -2.83
C ARG A 246 -14.27 -22.50 -3.85
N ILE A 247 -14.19 -21.17 -3.85
CA ILE A 247 -13.26 -20.43 -4.71
C ILE A 247 -11.82 -20.87 -4.42
N VAL A 248 -11.45 -20.94 -3.14
CA VAL A 248 -10.10 -21.38 -2.74
C VAL A 248 -9.83 -22.81 -3.19
N TYR A 249 -10.80 -23.71 -3.05
CA TYR A 249 -10.70 -25.08 -3.57
C TYR A 249 -10.46 -25.10 -5.08
N GLU A 250 -11.22 -24.31 -5.85
CA GLU A 250 -11.09 -24.21 -7.31
C GLU A 250 -9.74 -23.60 -7.73
N PHE A 251 -9.23 -22.61 -7.02
CA PHE A 251 -7.90 -22.03 -7.27
C PHE A 251 -6.77 -22.99 -6.89
N SER A 252 -6.92 -23.70 -5.78
CA SER A 252 -5.89 -24.60 -5.24
C SER A 252 -5.67 -25.84 -6.11
N LYS A 253 -6.73 -26.34 -6.76
CA LYS A 253 -6.64 -27.48 -7.70
C LYS A 253 -6.15 -27.09 -9.09
N ASN A 254 -6.04 -25.80 -9.40
CA ASN A 254 -5.62 -25.32 -10.70
C ASN A 254 -4.10 -25.04 -10.71
N ASP A 255 -3.31 -26.03 -11.14
CA ASP A 255 -1.85 -25.92 -11.18
C ASP A 255 -1.36 -24.79 -12.09
N GLN A 256 -2.01 -24.60 -13.25
CA GLN A 256 -1.68 -23.50 -14.16
C GLN A 256 -1.89 -22.13 -13.51
N PHE A 257 -2.96 -21.96 -12.73
CA PHE A 257 -3.20 -20.72 -11.99
C PHE A 257 -2.11 -20.47 -10.95
N LYS A 258 -1.73 -21.48 -10.17
CA LYS A 258 -0.64 -21.38 -9.19
C LYS A 258 0.70 -21.05 -9.85
N GLU A 259 1.02 -21.68 -10.98
CA GLU A 259 2.22 -21.37 -11.76
C GLU A 259 2.27 -19.93 -12.24
N ILE A 260 1.11 -19.35 -12.63
CA ILE A 260 1.02 -17.94 -13.02
C ILE A 260 1.33 -17.03 -11.83
N LEU A 261 0.74 -17.29 -10.67
CA LEU A 261 1.01 -16.52 -9.44
C LEU A 261 2.50 -16.60 -9.05
N ASP A 262 3.05 -17.81 -9.07
CA ASP A 262 4.47 -18.05 -8.79
C ASP A 262 5.37 -17.32 -9.78
N LYS A 263 5.04 -17.34 -11.07
CA LYS A 263 5.82 -16.66 -12.09
C LYS A 263 5.84 -15.14 -11.87
N ILE A 264 4.70 -14.54 -11.54
CA ILE A 264 4.61 -13.10 -11.25
C ILE A 264 5.51 -12.74 -10.05
N LEU A 265 5.48 -13.54 -8.99
CA LEU A 265 6.24 -13.26 -7.76
C LEU A 265 7.73 -13.62 -7.85
N LYS A 266 8.11 -14.56 -8.74
CA LYS A 266 9.50 -14.86 -9.09
C LYS A 266 10.11 -13.77 -9.98
N ASP A 267 9.32 -13.18 -10.88
CA ASP A 267 9.76 -12.15 -11.82
C ASP A 267 9.79 -10.74 -11.18
N ILE A 268 10.30 -10.65 -9.94
CA ILE A 268 10.58 -9.35 -9.29
C ILE A 268 11.60 -8.53 -10.08
N ASP A 269 12.43 -9.18 -10.89
CA ASP A 269 13.43 -8.54 -11.74
C ASP A 269 12.79 -7.61 -12.77
N SER A 270 11.57 -7.93 -13.27
CA SER A 270 10.78 -7.02 -14.12
C SER A 270 10.46 -5.71 -13.38
N VAL A 271 9.97 -5.80 -12.14
CA VAL A 271 9.65 -4.63 -11.30
C VAL A 271 10.91 -3.82 -10.97
N ASP A 272 11.99 -4.51 -10.54
CA ASP A 272 13.28 -3.90 -10.21
C ASP A 272 13.88 -3.19 -11.43
N TRP A 273 13.80 -3.80 -12.60
CA TRP A 273 14.29 -3.22 -13.85
C TRP A 273 13.49 -1.97 -14.25
N THR A 274 12.16 -2.04 -14.30
CA THR A 274 11.32 -0.90 -14.68
C THR A 274 11.54 0.28 -13.73
N ALA A 275 11.63 0.02 -12.43
CA ALA A 275 11.92 1.06 -11.45
C ALA A 275 13.29 1.73 -11.66
N LYS A 276 14.34 0.93 -11.94
CA LYS A 276 15.68 1.46 -12.22
C LYS A 276 15.72 2.27 -13.51
N GLU A 277 15.07 1.81 -14.59
CA GLU A 277 15.02 2.56 -15.85
C GLU A 277 14.25 3.87 -15.71
N LYS A 278 13.13 3.85 -14.99
CA LYS A 278 12.38 5.07 -14.67
C LYS A 278 13.23 6.09 -13.91
N ASP A 279 13.97 5.64 -12.91
CA ASP A 279 14.87 6.51 -12.13
C ASP A 279 16.01 7.09 -12.97
N LYS A 280 16.62 6.28 -13.87
CA LYS A 280 17.62 6.77 -14.82
C LYS A 280 17.05 7.86 -15.72
N LEU A 281 15.85 7.64 -16.27
CA LEU A 281 15.16 8.63 -17.11
C LEU A 281 14.84 9.92 -16.35
N GLY A 282 14.39 9.81 -15.09
CA GLY A 282 14.15 10.97 -14.23
C GLY A 282 15.41 11.78 -13.96
N ARG A 283 16.54 11.12 -13.64
CA ARG A 283 17.84 11.79 -13.44
C ARG A 283 18.34 12.46 -14.71
N LEU A 284 18.13 11.84 -15.87
CA LEU A 284 18.48 12.43 -17.16
C LEU A 284 17.62 13.66 -17.46
N GLU A 285 16.31 13.59 -17.22
CA GLU A 285 15.40 14.72 -17.37
C GLU A 285 15.78 15.88 -16.45
N ASP A 286 16.09 15.62 -15.18
CA ASP A 286 16.56 16.64 -14.22
C ASP A 286 17.86 17.30 -14.67
N TRP A 287 18.81 16.50 -15.17
CA TRP A 287 20.08 17.00 -15.68
C TRP A 287 19.88 17.88 -16.92
N LEU A 288 19.07 17.43 -17.89
CA LEU A 288 18.70 18.25 -19.04
C LEU A 288 17.93 19.51 -18.62
N GLY A 289 17.11 19.40 -17.58
CA GLY A 289 16.39 20.49 -16.95
C GLY A 289 17.31 21.65 -16.54
N LYS A 290 18.48 21.30 -15.99
CA LYS A 290 19.49 22.23 -15.47
C LYS A 290 20.53 22.69 -16.51
N ASN A 291 20.81 21.88 -17.53
CA ASN A 291 21.98 22.06 -18.39
C ASN A 291 21.65 22.30 -19.88
N ALA A 292 20.41 22.05 -20.32
CA ALA A 292 20.00 22.25 -21.71
C ALA A 292 19.00 23.40 -21.82
N SER A 293 19.06 24.16 -22.92
CA SER A 293 18.02 25.14 -23.23
C SER A 293 16.68 24.42 -23.39
N ASN A 294 15.56 25.09 -23.10
CA ASN A 294 14.23 24.49 -23.23
C ASN A 294 13.93 23.98 -24.66
N GLN A 295 14.62 24.51 -25.68
CA GLN A 295 14.48 24.12 -27.08
C GLN A 295 15.20 22.81 -27.40
N ASP A 296 16.16 22.40 -26.58
CA ASP A 296 16.99 21.21 -26.78
C ASP A 296 16.51 19.99 -25.97
N LYS A 297 15.41 20.13 -25.21
CA LYS A 297 14.88 19.06 -24.35
C LYS A 297 14.09 18.04 -25.18
N PRO A 298 14.53 16.78 -25.27
CA PRO A 298 13.80 15.76 -26.02
C PRO A 298 12.51 15.40 -25.27
N LYS A 299 11.34 15.75 -25.84
CA LYS A 299 10.02 15.33 -25.31
C LYS A 299 9.95 13.82 -25.05
N THR A 300 10.64 13.05 -25.89
CA THR A 300 10.76 11.59 -25.82
C THR A 300 11.26 11.07 -24.47
N ILE A 301 12.13 11.79 -23.75
CA ILE A 301 12.64 11.33 -22.44
C ILE A 301 11.53 11.39 -21.38
N LYS A 302 10.77 12.49 -21.35
CA LYS A 302 9.61 12.63 -20.47
C LYS A 302 8.56 11.58 -20.82
N ASP A 303 8.24 11.45 -22.11
CA ASP A 303 7.27 10.46 -22.59
C ASP A 303 7.69 9.05 -22.15
N MET A 304 8.95 8.65 -22.35
CA MET A 304 9.48 7.34 -21.88
C MET A 304 9.40 7.17 -20.37
N LYS A 305 9.69 8.22 -19.58
CA LYS A 305 9.57 8.18 -18.12
C LYS A 305 8.13 7.92 -17.69
N ASP A 306 7.16 8.59 -18.32
CA ASP A 306 5.74 8.44 -18.03
C ASP A 306 5.24 7.04 -18.43
N LEU A 307 5.71 6.48 -19.56
CA LEU A 307 5.47 5.08 -19.93
C LEU A 307 6.01 4.11 -18.87
N MET A 308 7.24 4.32 -18.38
CA MET A 308 7.83 3.47 -17.34
C MET A 308 7.06 3.59 -16.03
N ASN A 309 6.47 4.74 -15.72
CA ASN A 309 5.62 4.92 -14.55
C ASN A 309 4.35 4.05 -14.65
N VAL A 310 3.69 4.03 -15.82
CA VAL A 310 2.53 3.16 -16.05
C VAL A 310 2.92 1.69 -16.02
N TYR A 311 4.02 1.32 -16.70
CA TYR A 311 4.49 -0.07 -16.69
C TYR A 311 4.77 -0.55 -15.25
N LEU A 312 5.41 0.29 -14.43
CA LEU A 312 5.68 -0.02 -13.02
C LEU A 312 4.40 -0.18 -12.20
N LEU A 313 3.38 0.67 -12.42
CA LEU A 313 2.06 0.52 -11.78
C LEU A 313 1.45 -0.85 -12.12
N ILE A 314 1.48 -1.26 -13.40
CA ILE A 314 0.90 -2.53 -13.85
C ILE A 314 1.61 -3.73 -13.21
N GLU A 315 2.94 -3.74 -13.23
CA GLU A 315 3.73 -4.85 -12.67
C GLU A 315 3.56 -4.93 -11.14
N MET A 316 3.57 -3.79 -10.44
CA MET A 316 3.29 -3.74 -8.99
C MET A 316 1.87 -4.20 -8.66
N SER A 317 0.86 -3.77 -9.41
CA SER A 317 -0.53 -4.17 -9.21
C SER A 317 -0.71 -5.69 -9.36
N PHE A 318 -0.10 -6.30 -10.37
CA PHE A 318 -0.11 -7.76 -10.53
C PHE A 318 0.59 -8.49 -9.40
N ALA A 319 1.73 -7.99 -8.94
CA ALA A 319 2.48 -8.58 -7.84
C ALA A 319 1.68 -8.50 -6.53
N ASP A 320 1.12 -7.33 -6.20
CA ASP A 320 0.29 -7.12 -5.02
C ASP A 320 -0.97 -8.01 -5.04
N MET A 321 -1.69 -8.08 -6.18
CA MET A 321 -2.82 -9.00 -6.31
C MET A 321 -2.41 -10.46 -6.15
N SER A 322 -1.24 -10.85 -6.65
CA SER A 322 -0.75 -12.23 -6.51
C SER A 322 -0.46 -12.56 -5.04
N CYS A 323 0.13 -11.62 -4.28
CA CYS A 323 0.30 -11.76 -2.84
C CYS A 323 -1.05 -11.90 -2.11
N VAL A 324 -2.03 -11.05 -2.45
CA VAL A 324 -3.36 -11.09 -1.83
C VAL A 324 -4.08 -12.40 -2.14
N ILE A 325 -4.05 -12.87 -3.39
CA ILE A 325 -4.68 -14.14 -3.78
C ILE A 325 -4.04 -15.32 -3.04
N ARG A 326 -2.71 -15.35 -2.91
CA ARG A 326 -2.02 -16.40 -2.14
C ARG A 326 -2.37 -16.35 -0.66
N ALA A 327 -2.40 -15.16 -0.05
CA ALA A 327 -2.85 -14.99 1.32
C ALA A 327 -4.31 -15.45 1.50
N PHE A 328 -5.18 -15.16 0.53
CA PHE A 328 -6.58 -15.58 0.51
C PHE A 328 -6.72 -17.11 0.43
N MET A 329 -5.90 -17.76 -0.41
CA MET A 329 -5.85 -19.23 -0.49
C MET A 329 -5.28 -19.88 0.79
N ASN A 330 -4.45 -19.16 1.54
CA ASN A 330 -3.80 -19.63 2.77
C ASN A 330 -4.48 -19.13 4.06
N ALA A 331 -5.67 -18.52 3.96
CA ALA A 331 -6.46 -18.11 5.12
C ALA A 331 -6.73 -19.32 6.02
N GLY A 332 -6.57 -19.17 7.34
CA GLY A 332 -6.82 -20.26 8.30
C GLY A 332 -8.00 -20.04 9.24
N SER A 333 -8.59 -18.86 9.21
CA SER A 333 -9.81 -18.50 9.94
C SER A 333 -10.85 -18.01 8.95
N ASP A 334 -12.13 -18.08 9.34
CA ASP A 334 -13.21 -17.79 8.40
C ASP A 334 -13.24 -16.29 8.04
N ILE A 335 -12.86 -15.42 8.99
CA ILE A 335 -12.76 -13.96 8.81
C ILE A 335 -11.58 -13.50 7.96
N GLU A 336 -10.52 -14.31 7.84
CA GLU A 336 -9.39 -13.94 6.97
C GLU A 336 -9.76 -13.91 5.49
N TYR A 337 -10.72 -14.73 5.05
CA TYR A 337 -11.18 -14.72 3.66
C TYR A 337 -11.69 -13.33 3.23
N PRO A 338 -12.74 -12.76 3.87
CA PRO A 338 -13.22 -11.42 3.54
C PRO A 338 -12.19 -10.32 3.83
N LEU A 339 -11.42 -10.42 4.92
CA LEU A 339 -10.40 -9.41 5.26
C LEU A 339 -9.25 -9.36 4.26
N THR A 340 -8.87 -10.50 3.68
CA THR A 340 -7.86 -10.54 2.62
C THR A 340 -8.46 -10.11 1.29
N PHE A 341 -9.67 -10.57 0.98
CA PHE A 341 -10.37 -10.22 -0.26
C PHE A 341 -10.57 -8.71 -0.42
N ARG A 342 -10.87 -7.98 0.67
CA ARG A 342 -11.01 -6.50 0.62
C ARG A 342 -9.76 -5.81 0.06
N ARG A 343 -8.56 -6.36 0.29
CA ARG A 343 -7.31 -5.79 -0.23
C ARG A 343 -7.18 -5.96 -1.73
N LEU A 344 -7.79 -7.00 -2.29
CA LEU A 344 -7.86 -7.20 -3.74
C LEU A 344 -8.68 -6.08 -4.39
N LEU A 345 -9.80 -5.71 -3.77
CA LEU A 345 -10.63 -4.58 -4.21
C LEU A 345 -9.85 -3.27 -4.09
N VAL A 346 -9.16 -3.03 -2.98
CA VAL A 346 -8.31 -1.83 -2.81
C VAL A 346 -7.27 -1.73 -3.92
N SER A 347 -6.55 -2.81 -4.24
CA SER A 347 -5.55 -2.82 -5.33
C SER A 347 -6.17 -2.56 -6.70
N LYS A 348 -7.29 -3.24 -7.03
CA LYS A 348 -8.02 -3.08 -8.30
C LYS A 348 -8.48 -1.63 -8.50
N VAL A 349 -9.24 -1.11 -7.54
CA VAL A 349 -9.85 0.24 -7.62
C VAL A 349 -8.77 1.32 -7.60
N SER A 350 -7.70 1.14 -6.81
CA SER A 350 -6.58 2.10 -6.80
C SER A 350 -5.83 2.11 -8.12
N THR A 351 -5.60 0.96 -8.73
CA THR A 351 -4.96 0.88 -10.06
C THR A 351 -5.82 1.59 -11.12
N LEU A 352 -7.13 1.33 -11.15
CA LEU A 352 -8.04 1.99 -12.08
C LEU A 352 -8.07 3.51 -11.87
N GLY A 353 -8.18 3.96 -10.62
CA GLY A 353 -8.17 5.38 -10.27
C GLY A 353 -6.90 6.11 -10.71
N HIS A 354 -5.72 5.49 -10.58
CA HIS A 354 -4.47 6.10 -11.08
C HIS A 354 -4.37 6.13 -12.59
N LEU A 355 -4.93 5.14 -13.27
CA LEU A 355 -4.91 5.09 -14.72
C LEU A 355 -5.84 6.14 -15.34
N VAL A 356 -7.07 6.30 -14.84
CA VAL A 356 -8.09 7.15 -15.49
C VAL A 356 -8.73 8.24 -14.63
N GLY A 357 -8.39 8.35 -13.34
CA GLY A 357 -8.92 9.35 -12.40
C GLY A 357 -10.29 8.95 -11.81
N TYR A 358 -10.54 9.25 -10.53
CA TYR A 358 -11.82 8.92 -9.88
C TYR A 358 -12.96 9.87 -10.25
N ASN A 359 -12.63 11.08 -10.66
CA ASN A 359 -13.57 12.15 -11.01
C ASN A 359 -13.02 12.99 -12.18
N ASP A 360 -13.85 13.92 -12.69
CA ASP A 360 -13.47 14.73 -13.85
C ASP A 360 -12.26 15.64 -13.60
N THR A 361 -12.05 16.08 -12.37
CA THR A 361 -10.87 16.89 -11.99
C THR A 361 -9.58 16.07 -12.04
N GLU A 362 -9.64 14.79 -11.67
CA GLU A 362 -8.48 13.90 -11.65
C GLU A 362 -8.16 13.30 -13.02
N LYS A 363 -9.14 13.19 -13.94
CA LYS A 363 -8.96 12.62 -15.28
C LYS A 363 -7.81 13.25 -16.06
N ASP A 364 -7.65 14.57 -15.96
CA ASP A 364 -6.61 15.30 -16.71
C ASP A 364 -5.21 15.01 -16.18
N ASN A 365 -5.10 14.64 -14.90
CA ASN A 365 -3.84 14.29 -14.25
C ASN A 365 -3.60 12.77 -14.19
N ALA A 366 -4.52 11.98 -14.73
CA ALA A 366 -4.43 10.53 -14.71
C ALA A 366 -3.33 10.02 -15.63
N LEU A 367 -2.73 8.88 -15.28
CA LEU A 367 -1.57 8.38 -16.00
C LEU A 367 -1.84 8.09 -17.47
N TRP A 368 -3.04 7.60 -17.79
CA TRP A 368 -3.41 7.28 -19.17
C TRP A 368 -3.53 8.52 -20.06
N THR A 369 -3.87 9.68 -19.49
CA THR A 369 -3.90 10.95 -20.22
C THR A 369 -2.50 11.30 -20.74
N PHE A 370 -1.44 11.10 -19.94
CA PHE A 370 -0.06 11.27 -20.40
C PHE A 370 0.30 10.28 -21.51
N ILE A 371 -0.12 9.02 -21.38
CA ILE A 371 0.13 7.99 -22.42
C ILE A 371 -0.52 8.37 -23.74
N GLN A 372 -1.78 8.79 -23.73
CA GLN A 372 -2.48 9.23 -24.95
C GLN A 372 -1.77 10.43 -25.62
N ASN A 373 -1.30 11.39 -24.83
CA ASN A 373 -0.57 12.56 -25.30
C ASN A 373 0.85 12.25 -25.82
N ALA A 374 1.40 11.12 -25.42
CA ALA A 374 2.70 10.62 -25.88
C ALA A 374 2.59 9.87 -27.22
N VAL A 375 1.40 9.37 -27.59
CA VAL A 375 1.21 8.66 -28.87
C VAL A 375 1.53 9.59 -30.06
N PRO A 376 2.39 9.18 -31.01
CA PRO A 376 2.73 10.01 -32.15
C PRO A 376 1.52 10.36 -33.03
N ALA A 377 1.52 11.58 -33.60
CA ALA A 377 0.39 12.10 -34.37
C ALA A 377 0.07 11.28 -35.63
N ASP A 378 1.07 10.63 -36.22
CA ASP A 378 1.01 9.78 -37.40
C ASP A 378 0.71 8.29 -37.09
N ALA A 379 0.66 7.90 -35.82
CA ALA A 379 0.43 6.52 -35.39
C ALA A 379 -1.07 6.24 -35.15
N GLU A 380 -1.90 6.33 -36.20
CA GLU A 380 -3.36 6.29 -36.08
C GLU A 380 -3.90 5.03 -35.37
N LYS A 381 -3.33 3.85 -35.68
CA LYS A 381 -3.72 2.59 -35.01
C LYS A 381 -3.49 2.63 -33.50
N LEU A 382 -2.38 3.22 -33.06
CA LEU A 382 -2.07 3.35 -31.62
C LEU A 382 -2.99 4.37 -30.95
N LYS A 383 -3.40 5.43 -31.64
CA LYS A 383 -4.38 6.38 -31.10
C LYS A 383 -5.73 5.72 -30.88
N THR A 384 -6.21 4.95 -31.86
CA THR A 384 -7.46 4.19 -31.74
C THR A 384 -7.38 3.22 -30.55
N GLU A 385 -6.31 2.41 -30.48
CA GLU A 385 -6.13 1.46 -29.39
C GLU A 385 -6.03 2.15 -28.01
N ALA A 386 -5.31 3.27 -27.91
CA ALA A 386 -5.22 4.03 -26.67
C ALA A 386 -6.57 4.58 -26.20
N SER A 387 -7.42 4.98 -27.15
CA SER A 387 -8.77 5.50 -26.88
C SER A 387 -9.73 4.38 -26.45
N GLU A 388 -9.66 3.23 -27.11
CA GLU A 388 -10.41 2.03 -26.71
C GLU A 388 -10.04 1.55 -25.31
N ILE A 389 -8.75 1.50 -24.99
CA ILE A 389 -8.29 1.14 -23.64
C ILE A 389 -8.82 2.12 -22.61
N ARG A 390 -8.80 3.44 -22.90
CA ARG A 390 -9.37 4.44 -21.98
C ARG A 390 -10.84 4.19 -21.72
N MET A 391 -11.64 4.01 -22.76
CA MET A 391 -13.08 3.75 -22.63
C MET A 391 -13.36 2.51 -21.78
N GLU A 392 -12.56 1.44 -21.97
CA GLU A 392 -12.70 0.22 -21.20
C GLU A 392 -12.30 0.40 -19.73
N LEU A 393 -11.21 1.12 -19.45
CA LEU A 393 -10.79 1.45 -18.08
C LEU A 393 -11.83 2.31 -17.35
N GLU A 394 -12.33 3.36 -18.00
CA GLU A 394 -13.39 4.22 -17.44
C GLU A 394 -14.68 3.43 -17.21
N ARG A 395 -15.04 2.51 -18.11
CA ARG A 395 -16.19 1.62 -17.92
C ARG A 395 -16.00 0.71 -16.72
N LEU A 396 -14.82 0.12 -16.54
CA LEU A 396 -14.52 -0.71 -15.37
C LEU A 396 -14.60 0.13 -14.09
N LEU A 397 -13.97 1.30 -14.04
CA LEU A 397 -14.00 2.15 -12.84
C LEU A 397 -15.42 2.60 -12.47
N LYS A 398 -16.28 2.90 -13.45
CA LYS A 398 -17.69 3.26 -13.21
C LYS A 398 -18.52 2.14 -12.57
N GLN A 399 -18.07 0.89 -12.68
CA GLN A 399 -18.71 -0.26 -12.04
C GLN A 399 -18.28 -0.44 -10.58
N GLU A 400 -17.24 0.29 -10.14
CA GLU A 400 -16.63 0.14 -8.83
C GLU A 400 -17.18 1.14 -7.81
N ASP A 401 -17.25 0.71 -6.55
CA ASP A 401 -17.59 1.56 -5.42
C ASP A 401 -16.31 2.22 -4.86
N VAL A 402 -15.99 3.42 -5.35
CA VAL A 402 -14.81 4.19 -4.91
C VAL A 402 -14.88 4.53 -3.42
N LYS A 403 -16.08 4.72 -2.87
CA LYS A 403 -16.26 5.00 -1.43
C LYS A 403 -15.92 3.77 -0.59
N ARG A 404 -16.31 2.58 -1.05
CA ARG A 404 -15.93 1.30 -0.41
C ARG A 404 -14.42 1.09 -0.38
N ARG A 405 -13.70 1.48 -1.44
CA ARG A 405 -12.23 1.46 -1.41
C ARG A 405 -11.68 2.36 -0.30
N ALA A 406 -12.19 3.58 -0.17
CA ALA A 406 -11.74 4.50 0.90
C ALA A 406 -12.03 3.93 2.29
N LEU A 407 -13.21 3.33 2.47
CA LEU A 407 -13.63 2.64 3.70
C LEU A 407 -12.65 1.51 4.08
N TYR A 408 -12.20 0.69 3.11
CA TYR A 408 -11.29 -0.41 3.38
C TYR A 408 -9.86 0.01 3.71
N VAL A 409 -9.46 1.24 3.37
CA VAL A 409 -8.12 1.74 3.70
C VAL A 409 -8.11 2.55 5.00
N HIS A 410 -9.16 3.29 5.30
CA HIS A 410 -9.18 4.22 6.43
C HIS A 410 -10.01 3.71 7.59
N TYR A 411 -9.36 3.47 8.72
CA TYR A 411 -10.04 3.07 9.94
C TYR A 411 -10.82 4.21 10.60
N LEU A 412 -10.48 5.45 10.27
CA LEU A 412 -11.19 6.65 10.71
C LEU A 412 -11.85 7.31 9.50
N ASP A 413 -13.12 7.69 9.63
CA ASP A 413 -13.82 8.49 8.62
C ASP A 413 -13.15 9.87 8.51
N ARG A 414 -12.86 10.31 7.28
CA ARG A 414 -12.13 11.57 7.07
C ARG A 414 -12.98 12.80 7.34
N ASP A 415 -14.31 12.67 7.23
CA ASP A 415 -15.24 13.79 7.34
C ASP A 415 -15.80 13.88 8.77
N THR A 416 -16.10 12.74 9.40
CA THR A 416 -16.71 12.72 10.73
C THR A 416 -15.72 12.44 11.88
N ASN A 417 -14.53 11.93 11.58
CA ASN A 417 -13.60 11.35 12.57
C ASN A 417 -14.19 10.19 13.39
N ASP A 418 -15.25 9.54 12.91
CA ASP A 418 -15.79 8.35 13.56
C ASP A 418 -15.00 7.09 13.17
N SER A 419 -15.03 6.08 14.05
CA SER A 419 -14.52 4.75 13.72
C SER A 419 -15.28 4.14 12.54
N ASN A 420 -14.54 3.73 11.51
CA ASN A 420 -15.07 2.98 10.38
C ASN A 420 -15.15 1.47 10.62
N ILE A 421 -14.70 0.94 11.77
CA ILE A 421 -14.57 -0.51 11.99
C ILE A 421 -15.91 -1.23 11.79
N PHE A 422 -16.99 -0.70 12.32
CA PHE A 422 -18.34 -1.24 12.10
C PHE A 422 -18.70 -1.31 10.62
N ARG A 423 -18.52 -0.19 9.90
CA ARG A 423 -18.83 -0.07 8.47
C ARG A 423 -17.95 -1.00 7.63
N ILE A 424 -16.68 -1.18 8.00
CA ILE A 424 -15.77 -2.14 7.37
C ILE A 424 -16.32 -3.55 7.51
N LEU A 425 -16.71 -3.94 8.72
CA LEU A 425 -17.24 -5.29 9.00
C LEU A 425 -18.56 -5.56 8.26
N GLU A 426 -19.51 -4.62 8.32
CA GLU A 426 -20.74 -4.73 7.53
C GLU A 426 -20.45 -4.81 6.03
N SER A 427 -19.49 -4.01 5.55
CA SER A 427 -19.14 -3.98 4.14
C SER A 427 -18.49 -5.28 3.67
N ILE A 428 -17.56 -5.87 4.43
CA ILE A 428 -16.91 -7.14 4.04
C ILE A 428 -17.87 -8.32 4.11
N GLU A 429 -18.83 -8.29 5.04
CA GLU A 429 -19.92 -9.27 5.07
C GLU A 429 -20.92 -9.05 3.95
N GLY A 430 -21.11 -7.80 3.50
CA GLY A 430 -22.00 -7.39 2.42
C GLY A 430 -21.49 -7.69 1.01
N ILE A 431 -20.22 -8.09 0.83
CA ILE A 431 -19.63 -8.34 -0.49
C ILE A 431 -20.43 -9.42 -1.25
N ASP A 432 -20.76 -9.12 -2.51
CA ASP A 432 -21.20 -10.11 -3.49
C ASP A 432 -19.97 -10.67 -4.20
N LEU A 433 -19.51 -11.83 -3.74
CA LEU A 433 -18.30 -12.46 -4.24
C LEU A 433 -18.40 -12.91 -5.68
N LEU A 434 -19.59 -13.30 -6.14
CA LEU A 434 -19.78 -13.75 -7.50
C LEU A 434 -19.60 -12.56 -8.46
N ILE A 435 -20.20 -11.42 -8.14
CA ILE A 435 -20.03 -10.19 -8.92
C ILE A 435 -18.55 -9.77 -8.93
N GLU A 436 -17.92 -9.68 -7.76
CA GLU A 436 -16.55 -9.20 -7.64
C GLU A 436 -15.55 -10.11 -8.38
N ILE A 437 -15.65 -11.43 -8.20
CA ILE A 437 -14.74 -12.38 -8.85
C ILE A 437 -14.92 -12.38 -10.36
N ASN A 438 -16.16 -12.26 -10.85
CA ASN A 438 -16.42 -12.19 -12.28
C ASN A 438 -15.91 -10.90 -12.94
N ALA A 439 -15.63 -9.85 -12.16
CA ALA A 439 -15.03 -8.61 -12.67
C ALA A 439 -13.51 -8.72 -12.88
N TYR A 440 -12.79 -9.56 -12.10
CA TYR A 440 -11.33 -9.68 -12.20
C TYR A 440 -10.81 -10.18 -13.55
N PRO A 441 -11.44 -11.13 -14.27
CA PRO A 441 -11.01 -11.51 -15.60
C PRO A 441 -10.95 -10.34 -16.59
N ALA A 442 -11.95 -9.44 -16.54
CA ALA A 442 -11.95 -8.25 -17.39
C ALA A 442 -10.82 -7.29 -17.00
N PHE A 443 -10.61 -7.08 -15.70
CA PHE A 443 -9.49 -6.28 -15.17
C PHE A 443 -8.12 -6.85 -15.61
N ILE A 444 -7.88 -8.14 -15.40
CA ILE A 444 -6.62 -8.81 -15.78
C ILE A 444 -6.39 -8.70 -17.30
N LYS A 445 -7.44 -8.89 -18.11
CA LYS A 445 -7.37 -8.78 -19.57
C LYS A 445 -6.97 -7.37 -20.02
N ILE A 446 -7.57 -6.32 -19.46
CA ILE A 446 -7.22 -4.94 -19.82
C ILE A 446 -5.80 -4.59 -19.37
N MET A 447 -5.35 -5.04 -18.19
CA MET A 447 -3.97 -4.83 -17.73
C MET A 447 -2.96 -5.52 -18.67
N GLY A 448 -3.26 -6.74 -19.15
CA GLY A 448 -2.45 -7.42 -20.17
C GLY A 448 -2.41 -6.68 -21.51
N ARG A 449 -3.54 -6.10 -21.93
CA ARG A 449 -3.63 -5.27 -23.14
C ARG A 449 -2.78 -4.00 -23.01
N ILE A 450 -2.84 -3.32 -21.86
CA ILE A 450 -2.00 -2.15 -21.55
C ILE A 450 -0.51 -2.52 -21.63
N ARG A 451 -0.11 -3.62 -20.99
CA ARG A 451 1.29 -4.09 -21.03
C ARG A 451 1.80 -4.27 -22.46
N LYS A 452 0.97 -4.86 -23.33
CA LYS A 452 1.29 -5.03 -24.76
C LYS A 452 1.35 -3.68 -25.49
N PHE A 453 0.37 -2.82 -25.28
CA PHE A 453 0.30 -1.48 -25.87
C PHE A 453 1.56 -0.66 -25.54
N LEU A 454 1.96 -0.62 -24.27
CA LEU A 454 3.15 0.11 -23.83
C LEU A 454 4.43 -0.38 -24.52
N ARG A 455 4.58 -1.70 -24.70
CA ARG A 455 5.72 -2.28 -25.44
C ARG A 455 5.75 -1.82 -26.89
N THR A 456 4.59 -1.82 -27.56
CA THR A 456 4.49 -1.32 -28.95
C THR A 456 4.83 0.16 -29.02
N LEU A 457 4.30 0.98 -28.11
CA LEU A 457 4.56 2.42 -28.08
C LEU A 457 6.05 2.74 -27.83
N MET A 458 6.72 2.00 -26.94
CA MET A 458 8.17 2.11 -26.75
C MET A 458 8.94 1.77 -28.03
N GLY A 459 8.53 0.74 -28.76
CA GLY A 459 9.11 0.38 -30.06
C GLY A 459 9.00 1.50 -31.10
N GLU A 460 7.83 2.15 -31.18
CA GLU A 460 7.62 3.30 -32.07
C GLU A 460 8.51 4.50 -31.71
N PHE A 461 8.71 4.76 -30.41
CA PHE A 461 9.66 5.79 -29.99
C PHE A 461 11.09 5.46 -30.38
N ALA A 462 11.53 4.21 -30.22
CA ALA A 462 12.86 3.78 -30.64
C ALA A 462 13.07 3.96 -32.16
N ILE A 463 12.08 3.59 -32.98
CA ILE A 463 12.14 3.76 -34.45
C ILE A 463 12.20 5.25 -34.82
N LYS A 464 11.44 6.11 -34.14
CA LYS A 464 11.44 7.56 -34.42
C LYS A 464 12.74 8.21 -33.99
N VAL A 465 13.31 7.81 -32.85
CA VAL A 465 14.66 8.23 -32.45
C VAL A 465 15.66 7.80 -33.53
N ASP A 466 15.68 6.54 -33.96
CA ASP A 466 16.61 6.09 -35.02
C ASP A 466 16.44 6.86 -36.35
N LYS A 467 15.19 7.17 -36.75
CA LYS A 467 14.90 7.98 -37.95
C LYS A 467 15.34 9.44 -37.79
N THR A 468 15.21 10.03 -36.62
CA THR A 468 15.71 11.40 -36.33
C THR A 468 17.23 11.43 -36.14
N THR A 469 17.85 10.38 -35.62
CA THR A 469 19.31 10.22 -35.53
C THR A 469 19.94 10.09 -36.92
N LYS A 470 19.26 9.46 -37.89
CA LYS A 470 19.71 9.44 -39.30
C LYS A 470 19.71 10.83 -39.96
N ALA A 471 18.75 11.69 -39.64
CA ALA A 471 18.74 13.09 -40.09
C ALA A 471 19.77 13.96 -39.35
N SER A 472 19.98 13.72 -38.05
CA SER A 472 20.95 14.43 -37.21
C SER A 472 22.41 14.04 -37.54
N ASN A 473 22.67 12.79 -37.95
CA ASN A 473 24.00 12.32 -38.36
C ASN A 473 24.57 13.07 -39.58
N ILE A 474 23.71 13.54 -40.50
CA ILE A 474 24.13 14.36 -41.65
C ILE A 474 24.53 15.77 -41.19
N MET A 475 23.74 16.38 -40.29
CA MET A 475 24.07 17.68 -39.68
C MET A 475 25.32 17.62 -38.80
N MET A 476 25.50 16.55 -38.02
CA MET A 476 26.62 16.37 -37.10
C MET A 476 27.93 16.10 -37.86
N LYS A 477 27.92 15.26 -38.91
CA LYS A 477 29.07 15.11 -39.83
C LYS A 477 29.43 16.44 -40.51
N ALA A 478 28.44 17.25 -40.86
CA ALA A 478 28.69 18.59 -41.42
C ALA A 478 29.30 19.56 -40.40
N GLN A 479 28.92 19.49 -39.12
CA GLN A 479 29.49 20.29 -38.03
C GLN A 479 30.93 19.88 -37.67
N ILE A 480 31.22 18.57 -37.59
CA ILE A 480 32.59 18.05 -37.39
C ILE A 480 33.51 18.52 -38.53
N LYS A 481 33.03 18.48 -39.78
CA LYS A 481 33.77 18.97 -40.95
C LYS A 481 34.06 20.47 -40.89
N ARG A 482 33.10 21.29 -40.42
CA ARG A 482 33.29 22.74 -40.19
C ARG A 482 34.28 23.04 -39.07
N LEU A 483 34.22 22.33 -37.94
CA LEU A 483 35.15 22.48 -36.82
C LEU A 483 36.59 22.14 -37.23
N ARG A 484 36.80 21.05 -37.99
CA ARG A 484 38.12 20.73 -38.55
C ARG A 484 38.68 21.81 -39.48
N GLN A 485 37.82 22.51 -40.25
CA GLN A 485 38.26 23.63 -41.08
C GLN A 485 38.69 24.84 -40.25
N LEU A 486 37.98 25.16 -39.17
CA LEU A 486 38.34 26.26 -38.27
C LEU A 486 39.66 26.00 -37.52
N LEU A 487 39.91 24.75 -37.13
CA LEU A 487 41.15 24.34 -36.47
C LEU A 487 42.37 24.42 -37.39
N LYS A 488 42.21 24.41 -38.73
CA LYS A 488 43.30 24.63 -39.70
C LYS A 488 43.76 26.09 -39.80
N ASN A 489 43.08 27.02 -39.13
CA ASN A 489 43.50 28.42 -39.08
C ASN A 489 44.90 28.53 -38.43
N PRO A 490 45.90 29.15 -39.07
CA PRO A 490 47.27 29.24 -38.56
C PRO A 490 47.40 29.98 -37.22
N LYS A 491 46.38 30.77 -36.82
CA LYS A 491 46.33 31.43 -35.50
C LYS A 491 45.83 30.53 -34.36
N CYS A 492 45.34 29.32 -34.66
CA CYS A 492 44.91 28.36 -33.64
C CYS A 492 46.14 27.69 -32.99
N PRO A 493 46.29 27.71 -31.65
CA PRO A 493 47.42 27.09 -30.95
C PRO A 493 47.55 25.60 -31.25
N ALA A 494 48.80 25.14 -31.44
CA ALA A 494 49.07 23.76 -31.88
C ALA A 494 48.54 22.69 -30.91
N GLU A 495 48.65 22.91 -29.60
CA GLU A 495 48.15 21.97 -28.58
C GLU A 495 46.63 21.83 -28.61
N LEU A 496 45.90 22.94 -28.76
CA LEU A 496 44.44 22.93 -28.90
C LEU A 496 44.00 22.24 -30.19
N ARG A 497 44.73 22.46 -31.29
CA ARG A 497 44.49 21.77 -32.57
C ARG A 497 44.67 20.27 -32.45
N ILE A 498 45.72 19.80 -31.76
CA ILE A 498 46.01 18.37 -31.61
C ILE A 498 44.97 17.71 -30.67
N SER A 499 44.68 18.34 -29.53
CA SER A 499 43.72 17.82 -28.55
C SER A 499 42.31 17.68 -29.13
N PHE A 500 41.81 18.74 -29.79
CA PHE A 500 40.45 18.70 -30.35
C PHE A 500 40.32 17.76 -31.55
N ASN A 501 41.34 17.63 -32.42
CA ASN A 501 41.25 16.67 -33.51
C ASN A 501 41.19 15.23 -33.00
N LYS A 502 41.93 14.89 -31.93
CA LYS A 502 41.88 13.57 -31.30
C LYS A 502 40.49 13.24 -30.73
N THR A 503 39.82 14.22 -30.13
CA THR A 503 38.44 14.06 -29.65
C THR A 503 37.44 13.90 -30.81
N LEU A 504 37.63 14.64 -31.91
CA LEU A 504 36.79 14.50 -33.11
C LEU A 504 36.98 13.14 -33.80
N ASP A 505 38.20 12.60 -33.82
CA ASP A 505 38.51 11.27 -34.35
C ASP A 505 37.84 10.17 -33.51
N GLN A 506 37.87 10.30 -32.18
CA GLN A 506 37.17 9.38 -31.27
C GLN A 506 35.65 9.43 -31.45
N MET A 507 35.09 10.62 -31.65
CA MET A 507 33.67 10.77 -31.96
C MET A 507 33.31 10.08 -33.28
N GLU A 508 34.08 10.29 -34.36
CA GLU A 508 33.85 9.62 -35.65
C GLU A 508 33.94 8.08 -35.56
N GLU A 509 34.84 7.56 -34.73
CA GLU A 509 35.03 6.11 -34.58
C GLU A 509 33.92 5.44 -33.77
N ILE A 510 33.43 6.10 -32.71
CA ILE A 510 32.20 5.67 -32.02
C ILE A 510 31.04 5.60 -33.01
N PHE A 511 30.92 6.55 -33.93
CA PHE A 511 29.85 6.53 -34.93
C PHE A 511 29.97 5.41 -35.98
N LYS A 512 31.19 4.96 -36.33
CA LYS A 512 31.34 3.82 -37.25
C LYS A 512 30.94 2.49 -36.61
N GLN A 513 31.16 2.33 -35.31
CA GLN A 513 30.88 1.09 -34.58
C GLN A 513 29.38 0.82 -34.38
N TYR A 514 28.52 1.85 -34.47
CA TYR A 514 27.07 1.71 -34.29
C TYR A 514 26.26 1.52 -35.59
N TYR A 515 26.89 1.62 -36.78
CA TYR A 515 26.18 1.63 -38.07
C TYR A 515 26.90 0.88 -39.21
N ALA A 516 27.78 -0.08 -38.89
CA ALA A 516 28.30 -1.05 -39.85
C ALA A 516 27.34 -2.23 -40.04
#